data_AF-A0A0Q0B0A5-F1
#
_entry.id   AF-A0A0Q0B0A5-F1
#
_cell.length_a   1.000
_cell.length_b   1.000
_cell.length_c   1.000
_cell.angle_alpha   90.00
_cell.angle_beta   90.00
_cell.angle_gamma   90.00
#
_symmetry.space_group_name_H-M   'P 1'
#
loop_
_entity.id
_entity.type
_entity.pdbx_description
1 polymer ?
#
loop_
_entity_poly.entity_id
_entity_poly.type
_entity_poly.pdbx_seq_one_letter_code
_entity_poly.pdbx_strand_id
1 'polypeptide(L)'
;VDHYTVGGSMMSDEVVKGAMAGYVFENVEIATYTALIAAAKAAGDSQTQAACEQILPQEQAMAAWLLEHLPEITDAFLVRSADPDLEAKR
;
A
#
# COMPACT_ATOMS: atom_id res chain seq x y z
N VAL A 1 9.58 -16.29 -36.27
CA VAL A 1 10.55 -15.65 -35.34
C VAL A 1 9.71 -14.79 -34.43
N ASP A 2 9.31 -15.36 -33.29
CA ASP A 2 8.40 -14.70 -32.35
C ASP A 2 9.15 -13.65 -31.55
N HIS A 3 8.78 -12.39 -31.78
CA HIS A 3 9.16 -11.29 -30.90
C HIS A 3 8.27 -11.36 -29.66
N TYR A 4 8.72 -12.11 -28.64
CA TYR A 4 8.17 -12.00 -27.30
C TYR A 4 8.43 -10.57 -26.79
N THR A 5 7.35 -9.81 -26.60
CA THR A 5 7.37 -8.50 -25.96
C THR A 5 7.72 -8.66 -24.47
N VAL A 6 9.01 -8.60 -24.15
CA VAL A 6 9.55 -8.46 -22.80
C VAL A 6 9.30 -7.02 -22.33
N GLY A 7 8.03 -6.69 -22.09
CA GLY A 7 7.62 -5.34 -21.65
C GLY A 7 6.27 -5.32 -20.94
N GLY A 8 5.33 -6.21 -21.31
CA GLY A 8 4.01 -6.28 -20.68
C GLY A 8 4.01 -6.89 -19.28
N SER A 9 4.88 -7.86 -18.99
CA SER A 9 4.81 -8.60 -17.71
C SER A 9 5.38 -7.84 -16.51
N MET A 10 6.27 -6.85 -16.71
CA MET A 10 6.87 -6.09 -15.61
C MET A 10 6.03 -4.89 -15.14
N MET A 11 5.23 -4.29 -16.02
CA MET A 11 4.34 -3.17 -15.65
C MET A 11 2.97 -3.65 -15.12
N SER A 12 2.59 -4.91 -15.41
CA SER A 12 1.26 -5.41 -15.08
C SER A 12 1.07 -5.69 -13.58
N ASP A 13 2.07 -6.26 -12.91
CA ASP A 13 1.96 -6.62 -11.49
C ASP A 13 2.29 -5.46 -10.53
N GLU A 14 2.61 -4.28 -11.07
CA GLU A 14 2.87 -3.05 -10.30
C GLU A 14 1.69 -2.65 -9.41
N VAL A 15 0.45 -2.95 -9.82
CA VAL A 15 -0.73 -2.66 -8.98
C VAL A 15 -0.76 -3.53 -7.72
N VAL A 16 -0.44 -4.82 -7.84
CA VAL A 16 -0.41 -5.77 -6.72
C VAL A 16 0.79 -5.45 -5.82
N LYS A 17 1.98 -5.27 -6.42
CA LYS A 17 3.19 -4.86 -5.70
C LYS A 17 3.02 -3.51 -5.01
N GLY A 18 2.34 -2.56 -5.65
CA GLY A 18 2.02 -1.25 -5.11
C GLY A 18 1.12 -1.34 -3.87
N ALA A 19 0.07 -2.16 -3.92
CA ALA A 19 -0.78 -2.42 -2.75
C ALA A 19 -0.01 -3.08 -1.60
N MET A 20 0.85 -4.06 -1.90
CA MET A 20 1.73 -4.69 -0.90
C MET A 20 2.72 -3.69 -0.29
N ALA A 21 3.36 -2.86 -1.14
CA ALA A 21 4.30 -1.84 -0.69
C ALA A 21 3.60 -0.78 0.17
N GLY A 22 2.39 -0.37 -0.21
CA GLY A 22 1.53 0.49 0.59
C GLY A 22 1.31 -0.10 1.98
N TYR A 23 0.83 -1.35 2.08
CA TYR A 23 0.60 -2.00 3.36
C TYR A 23 1.84 -2.05 4.26
N VAL A 24 3.01 -2.35 3.68
CA VAL A 24 4.29 -2.35 4.40
C VAL A 24 4.63 -0.95 4.89
N PHE A 25 4.43 0.07 4.06
CA PHE A 25 4.71 1.47 4.40
C PHE A 25 3.81 1.98 5.52
N GLU A 26 2.51 1.67 5.47
CA GLU A 26 1.58 2.00 6.57
C GLU A 26 2.06 1.39 7.90
N ASN A 27 2.60 0.17 7.90
CA ASN A 27 3.17 -0.44 9.11
C ASN A 27 4.44 0.29 9.60
N VAL A 28 5.25 0.84 8.69
CA VAL A 28 6.37 1.72 9.06
C VAL A 28 5.85 3.00 9.71
N GLU A 29 4.76 3.59 9.20
CA GLU A 29 4.15 4.79 9.76
C GLU A 29 3.53 4.52 11.14
N ILE A 30 2.82 3.41 11.31
CA ILE A 30 2.32 2.95 12.63
C ILE A 30 3.47 2.84 13.65
N ALA A 31 4.58 2.19 13.27
CA ALA A 31 5.75 2.08 14.14
C ALA A 31 6.38 3.44 14.44
N THR A 32 6.45 4.33 13.44
CA THR A 32 7.00 5.67 13.54
C THR A 32 6.18 6.54 14.50
N TYR A 33 4.86 6.62 14.31
CA TYR A 33 3.99 7.39 15.21
C TYR A 33 3.98 6.82 16.62
N THR A 34 4.04 5.50 16.79
CA THR A 34 4.19 4.88 18.11
C THR A 34 5.47 5.36 18.81
N ALA A 35 6.60 5.39 18.10
CA ALA A 35 7.86 5.88 18.64
C ALA A 35 7.82 7.39 18.92
N LEU A 36 7.22 8.19 18.03
CA LEU A 36 7.08 9.64 18.20
C LEU A 36 6.20 10.01 19.39
N ILE A 37 5.10 9.30 19.63
CA ILE A 37 4.26 9.48 20.83
C ILE A 37 5.09 9.28 22.09
N ALA A 38 5.90 8.20 22.15
CA ALA A 38 6.77 7.94 23.29
C ALA A 38 7.84 9.04 23.47
N ALA A 39 8.46 9.49 22.38
CA ALA A 39 9.45 10.56 22.41
C ALA A 39 8.86 11.90 22.83
N ALA A 40 7.71 12.29 22.27
CA ALA A 40 7.00 13.53 22.60
C ALA A 40 6.58 13.55 24.07
N LYS A 41 6.06 12.42 24.59
CA LYS A 41 5.74 12.26 26.01
C LYS A 41 6.96 12.44 26.91
N ALA A 42 8.11 11.86 26.53
CA ALA A 42 9.36 12.02 27.29
C ALA A 42 9.89 13.47 27.26
N ALA A 43 9.67 14.19 26.16
CA ALA A 43 10.07 15.58 25.98
C ALA A 43 9.08 16.59 26.60
N GLY A 44 7.89 16.16 27.02
CA GLY A 44 6.82 17.04 27.48
C GLY A 44 6.12 17.81 26.35
N ASP A 45 6.32 17.42 25.10
CA ASP A 45 5.69 18.04 23.93
C ASP A 45 4.27 17.48 23.71
N SER A 46 3.32 18.10 24.40
CA SER A 46 1.91 17.66 24.35
C SER A 46 1.26 17.93 22.99
N GLN A 47 1.73 18.91 22.23
CA GLN A 47 1.16 19.24 20.92
C GLN A 47 1.51 18.16 19.90
N THR A 48 2.79 17.77 19.84
CA THR A 48 3.24 16.68 18.95
C THR A 48 2.62 15.35 19.36
N GLN A 49 2.55 15.05 20.67
CA GLN A 49 1.89 13.83 21.15
C GLN A 49 0.45 13.75 20.64
N ALA A 50 -0.35 14.81 20.84
CA ALA A 50 -1.75 14.84 20.42
C ALA A 50 -1.91 14.70 18.90
N ALA A 51 -1.04 15.33 18.10
CA ALA A 51 -1.07 15.19 16.66
C ALA A 51 -0.77 13.75 16.21
N CYS A 52 0.26 13.11 16.77
CA CYS A 52 0.58 11.72 16.46
C CYS A 52 -0.52 10.75 16.89
N GLU A 53 -1.15 10.97 18.06
CA GLU A 53 -2.29 10.16 18.53
C GLU A 53 -3.54 10.29 17.64
N GLN A 54 -3.71 11.42 16.94
CA GLN A 54 -4.77 11.60 15.96
C GLN A 54 -4.49 10.91 14.62
N ILE A 55 -3.22 10.82 14.21
CA ILE A 55 -2.81 10.22 12.94
C ILE A 55 -2.72 8.70 13.04
N LEU A 56 -2.17 8.16 14.13
CA LEU A 56 -1.93 6.73 14.29
C LEU A 56 -3.15 5.83 13.97
N PRO A 57 -4.39 6.13 14.39
CA PRO A 57 -5.54 5.31 14.04
C PRO A 57 -5.88 5.31 12.54
N GLN A 58 -5.50 6.36 11.81
CA GLN A 58 -5.73 6.47 10.36
C GLN A 58 -4.78 5.52 9.61
N GLU A 59 -3.50 5.47 9.98
CA GLU A 59 -2.53 4.55 9.37
C GLU A 59 -2.87 3.09 9.70
N GLN A 60 -3.35 2.82 10.93
CA GLN A 60 -3.88 1.51 11.30
C GLN A 60 -5.08 1.10 10.45
N ALA A 61 -6.01 2.03 10.20
CA ALA A 61 -7.16 1.79 9.35
C ALA A 61 -6.75 1.57 7.89
N MET A 62 -5.79 2.33 7.37
CA MET A 62 -5.27 2.17 6.01
C MET A 62 -4.55 0.85 5.82
N ALA A 63 -3.67 0.46 6.77
CA ALA A 63 -3.01 -0.84 6.75
C ALA A 63 -4.04 -1.99 6.74
N ALA A 64 -5.05 -1.92 7.62
CA ALA A 64 -6.10 -2.94 7.65
C ALA A 64 -6.88 -3.00 6.33
N TRP A 65 -7.25 -1.84 5.79
CA TRP A 65 -7.98 -1.72 4.53
C TRP A 65 -7.20 -2.29 3.35
N LEU A 66 -5.91 -1.95 3.22
CA LEU A 66 -5.05 -2.45 2.15
C LEU A 66 -4.91 -3.97 2.20
N LEU A 67 -4.73 -4.54 3.40
CA LEU A 67 -4.61 -5.99 3.55
C LEU A 67 -5.93 -6.72 3.23
N GLU A 68 -7.07 -6.16 3.67
CA GLU A 68 -8.41 -6.71 3.40
C GLU A 68 -8.73 -6.74 1.91
N HIS A 69 -8.35 -5.69 1.16
CA HIS A 69 -8.67 -5.56 -0.27
C HIS A 69 -7.59 -6.13 -1.20
N LEU A 70 -6.44 -6.56 -0.67
CA LEU A 70 -5.35 -7.13 -1.47
C LEU A 70 -5.80 -8.35 -2.31
N PRO A 71 -6.64 -9.29 -1.82
CA PRO A 71 -7.16 -10.38 -2.64
C PRO A 71 -7.98 -9.87 -3.84
N GLU A 72 -8.87 -8.89 -3.62
CA GLU A 72 -9.71 -8.33 -4.69
C GLU A 72 -8.87 -7.65 -5.77
N ILE A 73 -7.83 -6.90 -5.36
CA ILE A 73 -6.87 -6.29 -6.29
C ILE A 73 -6.13 -7.36 -7.09
N THR A 74 -5.74 -8.45 -6.44
CA THR A 74 -5.05 -9.58 -7.08
C THR A 74 -5.96 -10.31 -8.07
N ASP A 75 -7.21 -10.56 -7.71
CA ASP A 75 -8.19 -11.20 -8.59
C ASP A 75 -8.50 -10.33 -9.80
N ALA A 76 -8.72 -9.02 -9.60
CA ALA A 76 -8.93 -8.07 -10.68
C ALA A 76 -7.73 -8.00 -11.64
N PHE A 77 -6.51 -8.06 -11.08
CA PHE A 77 -5.29 -8.16 -11.86
C PHE A 77 -5.26 -9.43 -12.72
N LEU A 78 -5.51 -10.60 -12.13
CA LEU A 78 -5.51 -11.88 -12.85
C LEU A 78 -6.56 -11.93 -13.97
N VAL A 79 -7.77 -11.41 -13.72
CA VAL A 79 -8.82 -11.31 -14.74
C VAL A 79 -8.38 -10.45 -15.92
N ARG A 80 -7.75 -9.28 -15.66
CA ARG A 80 -7.24 -8.40 -16.72
C ARG A 80 -6.08 -9.05 -17.47
N SER A 81 -5.17 -9.73 -16.78
CA SER A 81 -4.00 -10.37 -17.40
C SER A 81 -4.35 -11.59 -18.25
N ALA A 82 -5.50 -12.22 -18.02
CA ALA A 82 -5.95 -13.38 -18.79
C ALA A 82 -6.50 -13.04 -20.19
N ASP A 83 -6.80 -11.77 -20.48
CA ASP A 83 -7.34 -11.32 -21.78
C ASP A 83 -6.47 -10.20 -22.39
N PRO A 84 -5.42 -10.56 -23.17
CA PRO A 84 -4.53 -9.59 -23.79
C PRO A 84 -5.20 -8.70 -24.85
N ASP A 85 -6.40 -9.05 -25.34
CA ASP A 85 -7.14 -8.27 -26.34
C ASP A 85 -7.95 -7.11 -25.72
N LEU A 86 -8.10 -7.05 -24.39
CA LEU A 86 -8.73 -5.92 -23.69
C LEU A 86 -7.82 -4.68 -23.62
N GLU A 87 -6.49 -4.85 -23.67
CA GLU A 87 -5.53 -3.73 -23.70
C GLU A 87 -5.62 -2.93 -25.01
N ALA A 88 -6.07 -3.55 -26.11
CA ALA A 88 -6.10 -2.95 -27.44
C ALA A 88 -7.35 -2.09 -27.73
N LYS A 89 -8.33 -2.05 -26.81
CA LYS A 89 -9.58 -1.28 -26.96
C LYS A 89 -9.74 -0.25 -25.83
N ARG A 90 -8.91 0.78 -25.84
CA ARG A 90 -9.21 2.06 -25.17
C ARG A 90 -8.70 3.23 -25.99
#